data_AF-A0A139NBG7-F1
#
_entry.id   AF-A0A139NBG7-F1
#
_cell.length_a   1.000
_cell.length_b   1.000
_cell.length_c   1.000
_cell.angle_alpha   90.00
_cell.angle_beta   90.00
_cell.angle_gamma   90.00
#
_symmetry.space_group_name_H-M   'P 1'
#
loop_
_entity.id
_entity.type
_entity.pdbx_description
1 polymer ?
#
loop_
_entity_poly.entity_id
_entity_poly.type
_entity_poly.pdbx_seq_one_letter_code
_entity_poly.pdbx_strand_id
1 'polypeptide(L)' 'MNQEEQQLNQALGLTINELTDRLVNESTTKNLLAIQLTEADEEKQRLAQENTELQARVMELEALLDEKTNPAEKGE' A
#
# COMPACT_ATOMS: atom_id res chain seq x y z
N MET A 1 -54.91 4.53 -0.29
CA MET A 1 -53.72 5.30 -0.67
C MET A 1 -54.14 6.32 -1.70
N ASN A 2 -53.81 7.59 -1.47
CA ASN A 2 -54.00 8.63 -2.49
C ASN A 2 -52.83 8.58 -3.51
N GLN A 3 -52.98 9.25 -4.65
CA GLN A 3 -51.95 9.24 -5.70
C GLN A 3 -50.61 9.85 -5.24
N GLU A 4 -50.64 10.82 -4.32
CA GLU A 4 -49.42 11.42 -3.75
C GLU A 4 -48.61 10.43 -2.92
N GLU A 5 -49.26 9.60 -2.08
CA GLU A 5 -48.58 8.55 -1.31
C GLU A 5 -47.91 7.52 -2.23
N GLN A 6 -48.52 7.19 -3.36
CA GLN A 6 -47.94 6.26 -4.33
C GLN A 6 -46.69 6.84 -5.00
N GLN A 7 -46.75 8.10 -5.41
CA GLN A 7 -45.61 8.81 -5.99
C GLN A 7 -44.47 8.98 -4.99
N LEU A 8 -44.80 9.32 -3.73
CA LEU A 8 -43.83 9.42 -2.64
C LEU A 8 -43.14 8.08 -2.38
N ASN A 9 -43.90 6.99 -2.27
CA ASN A 9 -43.34 5.66 -2.05
C ASN A 9 -42.44 5.22 -3.22
N GLN A 10 -42.81 5.57 -4.47
CA GLN A 10 -41.98 5.29 -5.63
C GLN A 10 -40.66 6.07 -5.59
N ALA A 11 -40.71 7.38 -5.29
CA ALA A 11 -39.52 8.22 -5.19
C ALA A 11 -38.57 7.76 -4.07
N LEU A 12 -39.13 7.38 -2.91
CA LEU A 12 -38.37 6.79 -1.80
C LEU A 12 -37.72 5.47 -2.21
N GLY A 13 -38.45 4.59 -2.91
CA GLY A 13 -37.89 3.34 -3.42
C GLY A 13 -36.71 3.55 -4.38
N LEU A 14 -36.84 4.50 -5.32
CA LEU A 14 -35.75 4.88 -6.23
C LEU A 14 -34.54 5.42 -5.46
N THR A 15 -34.78 6.29 -4.47
CA THR A 15 -33.72 6.87 -3.63
C THR A 15 -32.99 5.78 -2.83
N ILE A 16 -33.72 4.81 -2.28
CA ILE A 16 -33.13 3.67 -1.55
C ILE A 16 -32.23 2.85 -2.48
N ASN A 17 -32.68 2.57 -3.70
CA ASN A 17 -31.87 1.83 -4.67
C ASN A 17 -30.59 2.60 -5.03
N GLU A 18 -30.70 3.89 -5.32
CA GLU A 18 -29.53 4.73 -5.63
C GLU A 18 -28.53 4.79 -4.47
N LEU A 19 -29.01 4.94 -3.23
CA LEU A 19 -28.14 4.94 -2.05
C LEU A 19 -27.49 3.58 -1.81
N THR A 20 -28.21 2.49 -2.07
CA THR A 20 -27.68 1.12 -1.96
C THR A 20 -26.57 0.90 -2.98
N ASP A 21 -26.77 1.31 -4.23
CA ASP A 21 -25.76 1.18 -5.29
C ASP A 21 -24.50 2.00 -4.97
N ARG A 22 -24.67 3.22 -4.45
CA ARG A 22 -23.54 4.05 -3.99
C ARG A 22 -22.79 3.38 -2.85
N LEU A 23 -23.49 2.84 -1.86
CA LEU A 23 -22.87 2.16 -0.73
C LEU A 23 -22.07 0.93 -1.17
N VAL A 24 -22.61 0.13 -2.11
CA VAL A 24 -21.91 -1.03 -2.67
C VAL A 24 -20.65 -0.59 -3.40
N ASN A 25 -20.72 0.47 -4.21
CA ASN A 25 -19.57 1.01 -4.92
C ASN A 25 -18.50 1.52 -3.95
N GLU A 26 -18.88 2.34 -2.96
CA GLU A 26 -17.95 2.85 -1.95
C GLU A 26 -17.30 1.73 -1.13
N SER A 27 -18.08 0.73 -0.70
CA SER A 27 -17.55 -0.42 0.02
C SER A 27 -16.56 -1.22 -0.83
N THR A 28 -16.86 -1.40 -2.12
CA THR A 28 -15.98 -2.12 -3.04
C THR A 28 -14.68 -1.35 -3.26
N THR A 29 -14.76 -0.04 -3.51
CA THR A 29 -13.60 0.83 -3.66
C THR A 29 -12.74 0.84 -2.40
N LYS A 30 -13.36 0.92 -1.22
CA LYS A 30 -12.63 0.89 0.06
C LYS A 30 -11.87 -0.42 0.24
N ASN A 31 -12.49 -1.56 -0.07
CA ASN A 31 -11.84 -2.86 0.04
C ASN A 31 -10.65 -2.98 -0.92
N LEU A 32 -10.81 -2.50 -2.17
CA LEU A 32 -9.72 -2.48 -3.14
C LEU A 32 -8.55 -1.60 -2.66
N LEU A 33 -8.83 -0.40 -2.13
CA LEU A 33 -7.81 0.49 -1.58
C LEU A 33 -7.09 -0.13 -0.38
N ALA A 34 -7.79 -0.86 0.49
CA ALA A 34 -7.19 -1.54 1.62
C ALA A 34 -6.21 -2.65 1.18
N ILE A 35 -6.58 -3.41 0.13
CA ILE A 35 -5.69 -4.40 -0.48
C ILE A 35 -4.45 -3.70 -1.08
N GLN A 36 -4.65 -2.67 -1.89
CA GLN A 36 -3.55 -1.92 -2.52
C GLN A 36 -2.60 -1.28 -1.49
N LEU A 37 -3.13 -0.79 -0.37
CA LEU A 37 -2.31 -0.25 0.71
C LEU A 37 -1.46 -1.35 1.36
N THR A 38 -2.05 -2.52 1.59
CA THR A 38 -1.34 -3.67 2.17
C THR A 38 -0.21 -4.12 1.24
N GLU A 39 -0.48 -4.27 -0.06
CA GLU A 39 0.51 -4.63 -1.07
C GLU A 39 1.66 -3.60 -1.15
N ALA A 40 1.33 -2.30 -1.07
CA ALA A 40 2.34 -1.24 -1.08
C ALA A 40 3.23 -1.25 0.19
N ASP A 41 2.65 -1.54 1.35
CA ASP A 41 3.41 -1.65 2.60
C ASP A 41 4.32 -2.88 2.61
N GLU A 42 3.87 -4.02 2.06
CA GLU A 42 4.69 -5.22 1.89
C GLU A 42 5.87 -4.98 0.93
N GLU A 43 5.62 -4.34 -0.22
CA GLU A 43 6.65 -3.98 -1.18
C GLU A 43 7.70 -3.04 -0.55
N LYS A 44 7.24 -2.04 0.19
CA LYS A 44 8.12 -1.11 0.91
C LYS A 44 9.00 -1.84 1.93
N GLN A 45 8.46 -2.80 2.67
CA GLN A 45 9.23 -3.59 3.62
C GLN A 45 10.29 -4.44 2.92
N ARG A 46 9.94 -5.08 1.78
CA ARG A 46 10.89 -5.85 0.99
C ARG A 46 12.05 -4.98 0.49
N LEU A 47 11.74 -3.82 -0.08
CA LEU A 47 12.76 -2.88 -0.57
C LEU A 47 13.66 -2.34 0.55
N ALA A 48 13.11 -2.12 1.75
CA ALA A 48 13.89 -1.69 2.90
C ALA A 48 14.88 -2.79 3.38
N GLN A 49 14.46 -4.05 3.35
CA GLN A 49 15.32 -5.19 3.65
C GLN A 49 16.43 -5.33 2.62
N GLU A 50 16.09 -5.32 1.33
CA GLU A 50 17.06 -5.40 0.24
C GLU A 50 18.10 -4.27 0.30
N ASN A 51 17.68 -3.04 0.57
CA ASN A 51 18.60 -1.91 0.74
C ASN A 51 19.55 -2.11 1.93
N THR A 52 19.05 -2.64 3.05
CA THR A 52 19.88 -2.95 4.22
C THR A 52 20.94 -4.01 3.89
N GLU A 53 20.55 -5.07 3.18
CA GLU A 53 21.48 -6.13 2.73
C GLU A 53 22.54 -5.59 1.76
N LEU A 54 22.13 -4.76 0.80
CA LEU A 54 23.04 -4.13 -0.14
C LEU A 54 24.03 -3.19 0.56
N GLN A 55 23.57 -2.40 1.54
CA GLN A 55 24.44 -1.55 2.35
C GLN A 55 25.48 -2.37 3.11
N ALA A 56 25.07 -3.46 3.75
CA ALA A 56 25.99 -4.35 4.45
C ALA A 56 27.03 -4.95 3.49
N ARG A 57 26.61 -5.35 2.29
CA ARG A 57 27.52 -5.89 1.27
C ARG A 57 28.48 -4.84 0.73
N VAL A 58 28.04 -3.59 0.55
CA VAL A 58 28.90 -2.47 0.16
C VAL A 58 29.97 -2.25 1.23
N MET A 59 29.58 -2.18 2.51
CA MET A 59 30.54 -2.00 3.61
C MET A 59 31.57 -3.14 3.69
N GLU A 60 31.14 -4.39 3.51
CA GLU A 60 32.05 -5.54 3.46
C GLU A 60 33.06 -5.42 2.31
N LEU A 61 32.58 -5.07 1.12
CA LEU A 61 33.43 -4.91 -0.07
C LEU A 61 34.40 -3.73 0.08
N GLU A 62 33.97 -2.62 0.67
CA GLU A 62 34.82 -1.47 0.97
C GLU A 62 35.93 -1.85 1.96
N ALA A 63 35.60 -2.60 3.01
CA ALA A 63 36.60 -3.08 3.98
C ALA A 63 37.62 -4.05 3.35
N LEU A 64 37.16 -4.96 2.50
CA LEU A 64 38.04 -5.88 1.77
C LEU A 64 38.94 -5.13 0.77
N LEU A 65 38.41 -4.09 0.13
CA LEU A 65 39.19 -3.26 -0.78
C LEU A 65 40.28 -2.51 -0.03
N ASP A 66 39.94 -1.87 1.09
CA ASP A 66 40.88 -1.16 1.96
C ASP A 66 42.01 -2.08 2.46
N GLU A 67 41.67 -3.30 2.90
CA GLU A 67 42.66 -4.30 3.29
C GLU A 67 43.64 -4.65 2.14
N LYS A 68 43.16 -4.68 0.90
CA LYS A 68 43.99 -5.00 -0.27
C LYS A 68 44.82 -3.83 -0.78
N THR A 69 44.34 -2.60 -0.62
CA THR A 69 44.94 -1.41 -1.24
C THR A 69 45.76 -0.56 -0.27
N ASN A 70 45.56 -0.71 1.04
CA ASN A 70 46.28 0.06 2.05
C ASN A 70 46.89 -0.81 3.18
N PRO A 71 47.76 -1.79 2.87
CA PRO A 71 48.27 -2.75 3.86
C PRO A 71 49.22 -2.13 4.91
N ALA A 72 49.69 -0.90 4.71
CA ALA A 72 50.73 -0.27 5.55
C ALA A 72 50.20 0.37 6.85
N GLU A 73 48.89 0.55 7.04
CA GLU A 73 48.32 1.20 8.24
C GLU A 73 47.94 0.21 9.35
N LYS A 74 47.93 -1.12 9.09
CA LYS A 74 47.57 -2.16 10.08
C LYS A 74 48.78 -2.87 10.72
N GLY A 75 49.99 -2.39 10.46
CA GLY A 75 51.24 -2.98 10.94
C GLY A 75 52.12 -1.99 11.70
N GLU A 76 51.66 -1.49 12.84
CA GLU A 76 52.48 -0.98 13.96
C GLU A 76 51.91 -1.47 15.29
#